data_AF-A0A1I4PBA9-F1
#
_entry.id   AF-A0A1I4PBA9-F1
#
_cell.length_a   1.000
_cell.length_b   1.000
_cell.length_c   1.000
_cell.angle_alpha   90.00
_cell.angle_beta   90.00
_cell.angle_gamma   90.00
#
_symmetry.space_group_name_H-M   'P 1'
#
loop_
_entity.id
_entity.type
_entity.pdbx_description
1 polymer ?
#
loop_
_entity_poly.entity_id
_entity_poly.type
_entity_poly.pdbx_seq_one_letter_code
_entity_poly.pdbx_strand_id
1 'polypeptide(L)' 'MRFFLIAAALATLTLAGCGKPSQALPETEKDAYERIISGQKMECEHGLDANGNCLKAGADPRPYGGTSKPGH' A
#
# COMPACT_ATOMS: atom_id res chain seq x y z
N MET A 1 -9.03 -21.78 -33.85
CA MET A 1 -9.32 -20.33 -33.88
C MET A 1 -10.30 -19.86 -32.81
N ARG A 2 -11.42 -20.56 -32.54
CA ARG A 2 -12.44 -20.13 -31.54
C ARG A 2 -11.90 -19.90 -30.12
N PHE A 3 -11.00 -20.77 -29.66
CA PHE A 3 -10.44 -20.69 -28.29
C PHE A 3 -9.47 -19.52 -28.08
N PHE A 4 -8.83 -19.01 -29.13
CA PHE A 4 -7.92 -17.87 -29.03
C PHE A 4 -8.67 -16.58 -28.65
N LEU A 5 -9.90 -16.41 -29.13
CA LEU A 5 -10.75 -15.27 -28.79
C LEU A 5 -11.16 -15.30 -27.32
N ILE A 6 -11.47 -16.49 -26.80
CA ILE A 6 -11.84 -16.70 -25.39
C ILE A 6 -10.63 -16.43 -24.49
N ALA A 7 -9.45 -16.92 -24.86
CA ALA A 7 -8.22 -16.69 -24.11
C ALA A 7 -7.84 -15.20 -24.09
N ALA A 8 -7.97 -14.50 -25.21
CA ALA A 8 -7.71 -13.06 -25.28
C ALA A 8 -8.69 -12.26 -24.40
N ALA A 9 -9.97 -12.60 -24.41
CA ALA A 9 -10.99 -11.94 -23.57
C ALA A 9 -10.76 -12.19 -22.07
N LEU A 10 -10.34 -13.39 -21.68
CA LEU A 10 -10.01 -13.69 -20.29
C LEU A 10 -8.75 -12.95 -19.84
N ALA A 11 -7.73 -12.89 -20.67
CA ALA A 11 -6.49 -12.18 -20.35
C ALA A 11 -6.75 -10.68 -20.13
N THR A 12 -7.51 -10.02 -21.01
CA THR A 12 -7.84 -8.60 -20.83
C THR A 12 -8.68 -8.33 -19.59
N LEU A 13 -9.62 -9.21 -19.25
CA LEU A 13 -10.42 -9.10 -18.03
C LEU A 13 -9.56 -9.21 -16.77
N THR A 14 -8.59 -10.12 -16.76
CA THR A 14 -7.66 -10.27 -15.63
C THR A 14 -6.74 -9.06 -15.46
N LEU A 15 -6.25 -8.46 -16.55
CA LEU A 15 -5.43 -7.25 -16.47
C LEU A 15 -6.24 -6.01 -16.05
N ALA A 16 -7.50 -5.90 -16.47
CA ALA A 16 -8.38 -4.80 -16.06
C ALA A 16 -8.76 -4.88 -14.56
N GLY A 17 -8.80 -6.08 -13.99
CA GLY A 17 -9.08 -6.28 -12.56
C GLY A 17 -7.94 -5.89 -11.62
N CYS A 18 -6.69 -5.87 -12.09
CA CYS A 18 -5.51 -5.45 -11.31
C CYS A 18 -5.16 -3.97 -11.49
N GLY A 19 -6.17 -3.11 -11.72
CA GLY A 19 -5.99 -1.67 -11.83
C GLY A 19 -5.76 -0.96 -10.49
N LYS A 20 -5.28 0.29 -10.57
CA LYS A 20 -5.01 1.18 -9.42
C LYS A 20 -6.22 1.22 -8.47
N PRO A 21 -6.05 0.99 -7.15
CA PRO A 21 -7.18 1.00 -6.22
C PRO A 21 -7.91 2.34 -6.27
N SER A 22 -9.19 2.33 -6.63
CA SER A 22 -10.07 3.51 -6.58
C SER A 22 -10.78 3.56 -5.24
N GLN A 23 -10.03 3.42 -4.15
CA GLN A 23 -10.56 3.57 -2.81
C GLN A 23 -10.70 5.07 -2.53
N ALA A 24 -11.87 5.50 -2.05
CA ALA A 24 -12.06 6.86 -1.56
C ALA A 24 -11.25 7.02 -0.26
N LEU A 25 -9.99 7.41 -0.40
CA LEU A 25 -9.11 7.67 0.72
C LEU A 25 -9.47 9.02 1.36
N PRO A 26 -9.48 9.13 2.69
CA PRO A 26 -9.51 10.41 3.39
C PRO A 26 -8.38 11.32 2.89
N GLU A 27 -8.62 12.64 2.82
CA GLU A 27 -7.61 13.61 2.33
C GLU A 27 -6.29 13.53 3.13
N THR A 28 -6.35 13.16 4.41
CA THR A 28 -5.17 12.97 5.26
C THR A 28 -4.29 11.78 4.87
N GLU A 29 -4.84 10.79 4.16
CA GLU A 29 -4.14 9.55 3.81
C GLU A 29 -3.64 9.55 2.36
N LYS A 30 -4.04 10.53 1.54
CA LYS A 30 -3.69 10.62 0.13
C LYS A 30 -2.18 10.69 -0.12
N ASP A 31 -1.47 11.53 0.62
CA ASP A 31 -0.03 11.70 0.45
C ASP A 31 0.73 10.40 0.75
N ALA A 32 0.32 9.67 1.79
CA ALA A 32 0.90 8.37 2.12
C ALA A 32 0.63 7.35 1.01
N TYR A 33 -0.59 7.31 0.48
CA TYR A 33 -0.97 6.44 -0.62
C TYR A 33 -0.22 6.73 -1.92
N GLU A 34 -0.04 8.00 -2.29
CA GLU A 34 0.73 8.37 -3.48
C GLU A 34 2.20 7.96 -3.37
N ARG A 35 2.80 8.06 -2.18
CA ARG A 35 4.17 7.60 -1.94
C ARG A 35 4.31 6.08 -2.02
N ILE A 36 3.32 5.33 -1.55
CA ILE A 36 3.28 3.86 -1.66
C ILE A 36 3.13 3.45 -3.14
N ILE A 37 2.18 4.06 -3.86
CA ILE A 37 1.91 3.73 -5.27
C ILE A 37 3.03 4.14 -6.22
N SER A 38 3.72 5.25 -5.94
CA SER A 38 4.85 5.69 -6.75
C SER A 38 6.07 4.77 -6.63
N GLY A 39 6.03 3.77 -5.75
CA GLY A 39 7.15 2.85 -5.53
C GLY A 39 8.36 3.58 -4.94
N GLN A 40 8.16 4.74 -4.32
CA GLN A 40 9.22 5.48 -3.66
C GLN A 40 9.74 4.62 -2.51
N LYS A 41 10.89 3.97 -2.73
CA LYS A 41 11.55 3.16 -1.71
C LYS A 41 12.08 4.11 -0.64
N MET A 42 11.34 4.25 0.46
CA MET A 42 11.81 4.97 1.63
C MET A 42 12.94 4.15 2.26
N GLU A 43 14.18 4.60 2.11
CA GLU A 43 15.32 4.02 2.82
C GLU A 43 15.30 4.52 4.27
N CYS A 44 14.79 3.69 5.16
CA CYS A 44 14.82 3.92 6.60
C CYS A 44 15.80 2.92 7.22
N GLU A 45 16.85 3.40 7.88
CA GLU A 45 17.93 2.60 8.48
C GLU A 45 17.42 1.50 9.43
N HIS A 46 16.34 1.79 10.15
CA HIS A 46 15.73 0.85 11.11
C HIS A 46 14.35 0.34 10.66
N GLY A 47 14.00 0.50 9.39
CA GLY A 47 12.70 0.10 8.83
C GLY A 47 11.59 1.14 8.96
N LEU A 48 10.39 0.78 8.50
CA LEU A 48 9.18 1.60 8.53
C LEU A 48 8.25 1.14 9.66
N ASP A 49 7.55 2.08 10.30
CA ASP A 49 6.45 1.77 11.20
C ASP A 49 5.18 1.41 10.41
N ALA A 50 4.16 0.91 11.11
CA ALA A 50 2.87 0.58 10.52
C ALA A 50 2.06 1.79 10.01
N ASN A 51 2.56 3.02 10.17
CA ASN A 51 2.00 4.25 9.61
C ASN A 51 2.80 4.75 8.39
N GLY A 52 3.89 4.07 7.99
CA GLY A 52 4.76 4.47 6.89
C GLY A 52 5.82 5.53 7.24
N ASN A 53 6.12 5.75 8.52
CA ASN A 53 7.20 6.64 8.98
C ASN A 53 8.50 5.86 9.22
N CYS A 54 9.66 6.51 9.09
CA CYS A 54 10.94 5.87 9.44
C CYS A 54 11.07 5.64 10.95
N LEU A 55 11.46 4.42 11.32
CA LEU A 55 11.76 4.07 12.71
C LEU A 55 13.08 4.67 13.16
N LYS A 56 13.11 5.11 14.42
CA LYS A 56 14.34 5.45 15.13
C LYS A 56 14.95 4.18 15.73
N ALA A 57 16.23 4.20 16.06
CA ALA A 57 16.90 3.08 16.72
C ALA A 57 16.14 2.67 18.00
N GLY A 58 15.76 1.38 18.10
CA GLY A 58 15.04 0.84 19.25
C GLY A 58 13.55 1.22 19.36
N ALA A 59 12.98 1.86 18.34
CA ALA A 59 11.56 2.18 18.31
C ALA A 59 10.70 0.93 17.99
N ASP A 60 9.52 0.85 18.60
CA ASP A 60 8.56 -0.22 18.32
C ASP A 60 7.88 0.02 16.96
N PRO A 61 7.86 -0.98 16.05
CA PRO A 61 7.27 -0.86 14.71
C PRO A 61 5.73 -0.76 14.70
N ARG A 62 5.06 -1.07 15.82
CA ARG A 62 3.60 -0.95 15.94
C ARG A 62 3.17 0.52 15.83
N PRO A 63 1.92 0.78 15.38
CA PRO A 63 1.38 2.14 15.37
C PRO A 63 1.55 2.81 16.74
N TYR A 64 1.91 4.10 16.74
CA TYR A 64 2.14 4.88 17.96
C TYR A 64 3.30 4.37 18.83
N GLY A 65 4.30 3.72 18.22
CA GLY A 65 5.51 3.28 18.93
C GLY A 65 5.21 2.26 20.03
N GLY A 66 4.22 1.39 19.81
CA GLY A 66 3.82 0.37 20.78
C GLY A 66 3.10 0.88 22.02
N THR A 67 3.00 2.20 22.16
CA THR A 67 2.06 2.85 23.07
C THR A 67 0.71 2.83 22.39
N SER A 68 0.02 1.69 22.45
CA SER A 68 -1.39 1.63 22.07
C SER A 68 -2.12 2.84 22.65
N LYS A 69 -3.02 3.47 21.88
CA LYS A 69 -3.89 4.54 22.38
C LYS A 69 -4.39 4.14 23.79
N PRO A 70 -4.18 4.97 24.83
CA PRO A 70 -4.77 4.66 26.13
C PRO A 70 -6.29 4.65 25.96
N GLY A 71 -6.91 3.47 26.10
CA GLY A 71 -8.38 3.38 26.23
C GLY A 71 -9.17 2.74 25.08
N HIS A 72 -8.62 1.79 24.33
CA HIS A 72 -9.43 0.80 23.61
C HIS A 72 -9.05 -0.62 24.02
#